data_AF-A0A7K6M8G9-F1
#
_entry.id   AF-A0A7K6M8G9-F1
#
_cell.length_a   1.000
_cell.length_b   1.000
_cell.length_c   1.000
_cell.angle_alpha   90.00
_cell.angle_beta   90.00
_cell.angle_gamma   90.00
#
_symmetry.space_group_name_H-M   'P 1'
#
loop_
_entity.id
_entity.type
_entity.pdbx_description
1 polymer ?
#
loop_
_entity_poly.entity_id
_entity_poly.type
_entity_poly.pdbx_seq_one_letter_code
_entity_poly.pdbx_strand_id
1 'polypeptide(L)'
;MQVSSLNEVKIYSLSAGRSLPEWLSDRKKRALQKKDVDIRRRIELIQDFEMPTVSTKIKVSRDGQYIMAVGTYKPRVRCFDTYQLSQKFERCLDSEVVTFEILSDDYSKIVFLQCGRFVEFHSQHGHYYKTRIPKFGRDFSYHYPSCDLYFVGASSEVYRLNLEQGRFLNSLQTEASESNVCDINPVHFLFAMGTAEGKVECWDPRTRNRVGLLDCALSSVTADTEIEGLPSISALKFDGALNMAVGTSTGQVDLTSSTTVLRRSCSCNSQSKSGKIFTSMEPEHDINDVCLYPNSGMLMTANEAPKMNIYYIPVLGPAPKWCSFLDNLTEELEENPESTVYDDYKFVTRKDLENLG
;
A
#
# COMPACT_ATOMS: atom_id res chain seq x y z
N MET A 1 -4.32 20.62 -4.15
CA MET A 1 -4.79 19.32 -4.67
C MET A 1 -4.47 19.31 -6.15
N GLN A 2 -3.72 18.33 -6.62
CA GLN A 2 -3.37 18.23 -8.04
C GLN A 2 -4.30 17.22 -8.69
N VAL A 3 -4.89 17.60 -9.83
CA VAL A 3 -5.79 16.74 -10.60
C VAL A 3 -5.03 16.21 -11.79
N SER A 4 -5.01 14.89 -11.97
CA SER A 4 -4.60 14.26 -13.21
C SER A 4 -5.80 13.56 -13.83
N SER A 5 -6.03 13.78 -15.12
CA SER A 5 -7.09 13.12 -15.87
C SER A 5 -6.46 12.24 -16.94
N LEU A 6 -6.63 10.92 -16.80
CA LEU A 6 -6.15 9.93 -17.76
C LEU A 6 -7.32 9.00 -18.11
N ASN A 7 -7.54 8.73 -19.39
CA ASN A 7 -8.65 7.92 -19.89
C ASN A 7 -10.04 8.35 -19.38
N GLU A 8 -10.30 9.66 -19.34
CA GLU A 8 -11.59 10.23 -18.86
C GLU A 8 -11.89 9.97 -17.37
N VAL A 9 -10.93 9.46 -16.61
CA VAL A 9 -11.06 9.30 -15.16
C VAL A 9 -10.15 10.29 -14.46
N LYS A 10 -10.72 11.03 -13.50
CA LYS A 10 -9.99 11.99 -12.69
C LYS A 10 -9.38 11.31 -11.47
N ILE A 11 -8.11 11.59 -11.24
CA ILE A 11 -7.34 11.12 -10.11
C ILE A 11 -6.88 12.36 -9.36
N TYR A 12 -7.17 12.36 -8.07
CA TYR A 12 -6.89 13.49 -7.22
C TYR A 12 -5.72 13.17 -6.29
N SER A 13 -4.59 13.86 -6.49
CA SER A 13 -3.47 13.83 -5.55
C SER A 13 -3.71 14.84 -4.44
N LEU A 14 -4.00 14.31 -3.26
CA LEU A 14 -4.32 15.09 -2.06
C LEU A 14 -3.04 15.55 -1.34
N SER A 15 -1.94 14.84 -1.57
CA SER A 15 -0.66 15.08 -0.90
C SER A 15 0.32 15.94 -1.72
N ALA A 16 -0.03 16.28 -2.97
CA ALA A 16 0.81 17.08 -3.86
C ALA A 16 1.12 18.47 -3.28
N GLY A 17 2.40 18.85 -3.29
CA GLY A 17 2.89 20.17 -2.92
C GLY A 17 4.12 20.14 -1.99
N ARG A 18 4.99 21.15 -2.10
CA ARG A 18 6.20 21.28 -1.28
C ARG A 18 5.85 21.36 0.20
N SER A 19 6.47 20.54 1.05
CA SER A 19 6.28 20.63 2.50
C SER A 19 6.84 21.95 3.02
N LEU A 20 6.09 22.59 3.92
CA LEU A 20 6.66 23.67 4.71
C LEU A 20 7.66 23.04 5.68
N PRO A 21 8.90 23.53 5.76
CA PRO A 21 9.87 22.95 6.68
C PRO A 21 9.39 23.02 8.13
N GLU A 22 9.66 21.98 8.90
CA GLU A 22 9.22 21.86 10.29
C GLU A 22 9.82 22.97 11.19
N TRP A 23 11.05 23.39 10.91
CA TRP A 23 11.74 24.47 11.63
C TRP A 23 11.13 25.87 11.44
N LEU A 24 10.18 26.04 10.52
CA LEU A 24 9.55 27.33 10.27
C LEU A 24 8.54 27.66 11.38
N SER A 25 8.76 28.75 12.10
CA SER A 25 7.85 29.23 13.14
C SER A 25 6.42 29.43 12.62
N ASP A 26 5.41 29.13 13.44
CA ASP A 26 3.98 29.26 13.10
C ASP A 26 3.60 30.66 12.61
N ARG A 27 4.25 31.70 13.14
CA ARG A 27 4.04 33.08 12.69
C ARG A 27 4.42 33.28 11.22
N LYS A 28 5.51 32.66 10.78
CA LYS A 28 5.96 32.69 9.37
C LYS A 28 5.08 31.80 8.49
N LYS A 29 4.65 30.63 8.99
CA LYS A 29 3.67 29.76 8.30
C LYS A 29 2.37 30.52 8.01
N ARG A 30 1.82 31.22 9.00
CA ARG A 30 0.63 32.09 8.84
C ARG A 30 0.86 33.27 7.90
N ALA A 31 2.06 33.85 7.90
CA ALA A 31 2.39 34.94 6.98
C ALA A 31 2.48 34.45 5.52
N LEU A 32 3.01 33.24 5.29
CA LEU A 32 3.05 32.59 3.98
C LEU A 32 1.66 32.17 3.50
N GLN A 33 0.81 31.61 4.38
CA GLN A 33 -0.59 31.31 4.06
C GLN A 33 -1.39 32.55 3.61
N LYS A 34 -1.00 33.75 4.05
CA LYS A 34 -1.61 35.01 3.61
C LYS A 34 -1.07 35.52 2.28
N LYS A 35 0.15 35.12 1.91
CA LYS A 35 0.85 35.58 0.70
C LYS A 35 0.57 34.65 -0.48
N ASP A 36 0.67 33.34 -0.25
CA ASP A 36 0.62 32.33 -1.30
C ASP A 36 -0.75 31.66 -1.32
N VAL A 37 -1.43 31.75 -2.47
CA VAL A 37 -2.75 31.15 -2.70
C VAL A 37 -2.66 29.62 -2.67
N ASP A 38 -1.57 29.05 -3.18
CA ASP A 38 -1.34 27.59 -3.21
C ASP A 38 -1.26 26.96 -1.82
N ILE A 39 -0.60 27.66 -0.88
CA ILE A 39 -0.50 27.20 0.51
C ILE A 39 -1.87 27.29 1.19
N ARG A 40 -2.69 28.28 0.82
CA ARG A 40 -4.05 28.45 1.36
C ARG A 40 -5.03 27.42 0.79
N ARG A 41 -4.90 27.04 -0.49
CA ARG A 41 -5.73 26.02 -1.16
C ARG A 41 -5.24 24.58 -0.89
N ARG A 42 -4.16 24.40 -0.12
CA ARG A 42 -3.64 23.09 0.25
C ARG A 42 -4.55 22.42 1.28
N ILE A 43 -4.87 21.16 1.01
CA ILE A 43 -5.62 20.30 1.91
C ILE A 43 -4.63 19.30 2.50
N GLU A 44 -4.62 19.19 3.82
CA GLU A 44 -3.92 18.11 4.52
C GLU A 44 -4.98 17.28 5.23
N LEU A 45 -5.14 16.02 4.84
CA LEU A 45 -6.16 15.16 5.42
C LEU A 45 -5.72 14.63 6.78
N ILE A 46 -4.51 14.08 6.84
CA ILE A 46 -3.91 13.57 8.07
C ILE A 46 -2.73 14.49 8.39
N GLN A 47 -2.74 15.04 9.60
CA GLN A 47 -1.65 15.86 10.10
C GLN A 47 -0.38 15.02 10.24
N ASP A 48 0.75 15.59 9.81
CA ASP A 48 2.09 14.98 9.91
C ASP A 48 2.18 13.59 9.27
N PHE A 49 1.43 13.38 8.17
CA PHE A 49 1.47 12.16 7.35
C PHE A 49 2.76 12.09 6.49
N GLU A 50 3.89 12.06 7.18
CA GLU A 50 5.22 12.01 6.61
C GLU A 50 6.10 11.01 7.37
N MET A 51 7.25 10.71 6.80
CA MET A 51 8.38 9.98 7.36
C MET A 51 9.65 10.82 7.16
N PRO A 52 10.69 10.67 7.99
CA PRO A 52 11.89 11.48 7.86
C PRO A 52 12.63 11.32 6.52
N THR A 53 12.60 10.11 5.93
CA THR A 53 13.34 9.79 4.71
C THR A 53 12.49 9.01 3.71
N VAL A 54 12.21 7.74 4.01
CA VAL A 54 11.56 6.78 3.12
C VAL A 54 10.55 5.99 3.92
N SER A 55 9.42 5.70 3.29
CA SER A 55 8.40 4.78 3.80
C SER A 55 8.47 3.45 3.04
N THR A 56 8.46 2.33 3.76
CA THR A 56 8.62 1.00 3.15
C THR A 56 7.28 0.30 2.91
N LYS A 57 6.44 0.23 3.95
CA LYS A 57 5.16 -0.49 3.92
C LYS A 57 4.07 0.32 4.62
N ILE A 58 2.86 0.25 4.07
CA ILE A 58 1.66 0.88 4.64
C ILE A 58 0.55 -0.16 4.71
N LYS A 59 -0.15 -0.22 5.84
CA LYS A 59 -1.36 -1.04 5.99
C LYS A 59 -2.43 -0.29 6.76
N VAL A 60 -3.68 -0.52 6.37
CA VAL A 60 -4.86 -0.06 7.08
C VAL A 60 -5.37 -1.20 7.95
N SER A 61 -5.81 -0.87 9.17
CA SER A 61 -6.51 -1.78 10.08
C SER A 61 -7.81 -2.29 9.46
N ARG A 62 -8.31 -3.44 9.90
CA ARG A 62 -9.53 -4.04 9.35
C ARG A 62 -10.77 -3.18 9.59
N ASP A 63 -10.81 -2.51 10.74
CA ASP A 63 -11.88 -1.57 11.08
C ASP A 63 -11.79 -0.24 10.30
N GLY A 64 -10.69 -0.02 9.55
CA GLY A 64 -10.42 1.21 8.82
C GLY A 64 -10.01 2.41 9.71
N GLN A 65 -10.01 2.25 11.04
CA GLN A 65 -9.71 3.36 11.95
C GLN A 65 -8.22 3.74 12.00
N TYR A 66 -7.32 2.76 11.85
CA TYR A 66 -5.89 2.97 12.03
C TYR A 66 -5.14 2.75 10.73
N ILE A 67 -4.25 3.69 10.42
CA ILE A 67 -3.30 3.55 9.33
C ILE A 67 -1.92 3.41 9.95
N MET A 68 -1.18 2.40 9.50
CA MET A 68 0.17 2.15 9.98
C MET A 68 1.16 2.26 8.83
N ALA A 69 2.25 2.96 9.08
CA ALA A 69 3.33 3.13 8.12
C ALA A 69 4.67 2.87 8.80
N VAL A 70 5.61 2.28 8.05
CA VAL A 70 6.96 1.98 8.52
C VAL A 70 7.98 2.77 7.72
N GLY A 71 9.00 3.29 8.39
CA GLY A 71 10.10 4.04 7.77
C GLY A 71 11.48 3.50 8.13
N THR A 72 12.49 3.88 7.33
CA THR A 72 13.86 3.35 7.40
C THR A 72 14.77 4.12 8.36
N TYR A 73 14.72 5.45 8.38
CA TYR A 73 15.62 6.26 9.20
C TYR A 73 15.26 6.22 10.68
N LYS A 74 16.18 5.64 11.49
CA LYS A 74 15.91 5.16 12.85
C LYS A 74 14.63 4.33 12.80
N PRO A 75 14.71 3.06 12.36
CA PRO A 75 13.56 2.26 11.93
C PRO A 75 12.36 2.51 12.82
N ARG A 76 11.27 3.00 12.25
CA ARG A 76 10.15 3.52 13.05
C ARG A 76 8.82 3.14 12.46
N VAL A 77 7.84 3.04 13.33
CA VAL A 77 6.45 2.77 12.99
C VAL A 77 5.63 3.95 13.47
N ARG A 78 4.89 4.57 12.56
CA ARG A 78 3.87 5.57 12.89
C ARG A 78 2.49 4.94 12.75
N CYS A 79 1.65 5.17 13.74
CA CYS A 79 0.23 4.83 13.69
C CYS A 79 -0.56 6.13 13.66
N PHE A 80 -1.42 6.27 12.66
CA PHE A 80 -2.32 7.40 12.46
C PHE A 80 -3.76 6.96 12.76
N ASP A 81 -4.49 7.81 13.47
CA ASP A 81 -5.91 7.60 13.74
C ASP A 81 -6.74 8.41 12.73
N THR A 82 -7.63 7.75 11.99
CA THR A 82 -8.42 8.39 10.95
C THR A 82 -9.54 9.27 11.50
N TYR A 83 -10.01 9.03 12.72
CA TYR A 83 -11.02 9.90 13.33
C TYR A 83 -10.42 11.20 13.88
N GLN A 84 -9.21 11.13 14.43
CA GLN A 84 -8.51 12.30 14.97
C GLN A 84 -7.63 12.99 13.93
N LEU A 85 -7.50 12.41 12.73
CA LEU A 85 -6.71 12.93 11.61
C LEU A 85 -5.27 13.28 11.98
N SER A 86 -4.68 12.52 12.90
CA SER A 86 -3.36 12.83 13.47
C SER A 86 -2.61 11.56 13.86
N GLN A 87 -1.30 11.71 14.07
CA GLN A 87 -0.45 10.64 14.56
C GLN A 87 -0.83 10.28 16.01
N LYS A 88 -1.21 9.02 16.23
CA LYS A 88 -1.52 8.48 17.55
C LYS A 88 -0.28 8.17 18.36
N PHE A 89 0.69 7.49 17.74
CA PHE A 89 1.99 7.22 18.34
C PHE A 89 3.05 6.95 17.28
N GLU A 90 4.30 7.08 17.70
CA GLU A 90 5.48 6.69 16.96
C GLU A 90 6.36 5.80 17.85
N ARG A 91 6.87 4.72 17.29
CA ARG A 91 7.80 3.80 17.98
C ARG A 91 9.02 3.59 17.12
N CYS A 92 10.20 3.59 17.76
CA CYS A 92 11.42 3.13 17.11
C CYS A 92 11.59 1.62 17.33
N LEU A 93 12.15 0.96 16.33
CA LEU A 93 12.50 -0.45 16.29
C LEU A 93 14.02 -0.59 16.19
N ASP A 94 14.53 -1.73 16.64
CA ASP A 94 15.96 -2.01 16.62
C ASP A 94 16.51 -2.24 15.20
N SER A 95 15.67 -2.78 14.31
CA SER A 95 16.03 -3.17 12.96
C SER A 95 14.93 -2.79 11.97
N GLU A 96 15.32 -2.66 10.71
CA GLU A 96 14.40 -2.42 9.61
C GLU A 96 13.39 -3.56 9.46
N VAL A 97 12.19 -3.18 9.08
CA VAL A 97 11.06 -4.08 8.88
C VAL A 97 10.93 -4.36 7.39
N VAL A 98 10.88 -5.63 7.05
CA VAL A 98 10.58 -6.09 5.69
C VAL A 98 9.08 -5.97 5.45
N THR A 99 8.29 -6.64 6.27
CA THR A 99 6.82 -6.59 6.25
C THR A 99 6.26 -6.62 7.66
N PHE A 100 5.01 -6.19 7.83
CA PHE A 100 4.29 -6.27 9.10
C PHE A 100 2.82 -6.58 8.86
N GLU A 101 2.13 -7.08 9.87
CA GLU A 101 0.71 -7.39 9.82
C GLU A 101 0.02 -7.04 11.15
N ILE A 102 -1.19 -6.50 11.03
CA ILE A 102 -2.03 -6.17 12.18
C ILE A 102 -2.89 -7.40 12.48
N LEU A 103 -2.70 -8.02 13.64
CA LEU A 103 -3.40 -9.26 14.01
C LEU A 103 -4.82 -8.98 14.53
N SER A 104 -5.00 -7.85 15.21
CA SER A 104 -6.31 -7.40 15.71
C SER A 104 -7.03 -6.56 14.65
N ASP A 105 -8.33 -6.32 14.84
CA ASP A 105 -9.06 -5.44 13.92
C ASP A 105 -8.67 -3.95 14.05
N ASP A 106 -8.19 -3.54 15.23
CA ASP A 106 -7.64 -2.21 15.56
C ASP A 106 -6.13 -2.06 15.21
N TYR A 107 -5.28 -1.90 16.24
CA TYR A 107 -3.81 -1.83 16.20
C TYR A 107 -3.19 -2.51 17.44
N SER A 108 -4.01 -3.13 18.28
CA SER A 108 -3.62 -3.58 19.63
C SER A 108 -2.52 -4.65 19.62
N LYS A 109 -2.47 -5.45 18.55
CA LYS A 109 -1.52 -6.54 18.36
C LYS A 109 -0.98 -6.47 16.94
N ILE A 110 0.34 -6.33 16.83
CA ILE A 110 1.04 -6.19 15.56
C ILE A 110 2.24 -7.13 15.55
N VAL A 111 2.54 -7.68 14.38
CA VAL A 111 3.72 -8.51 14.14
C VAL A 111 4.60 -7.83 13.11
N PHE A 112 5.89 -7.73 13.40
CA PHE A 112 6.92 -7.20 12.50
C PHE A 112 7.88 -8.31 12.12
N LEU A 113 8.13 -8.46 10.82
CA LEU A 113 9.22 -9.27 10.30
C LEU A 113 10.42 -8.36 10.02
N GLN A 114 11.50 -8.55 10.77
CA GLN A 114 12.72 -7.77 10.63
C GLN A 114 13.69 -8.42 9.65
N CYS A 115 14.55 -7.61 9.03
CA CYS A 115 15.63 -8.07 8.15
C CYS A 115 16.57 -9.10 8.83
N GLY A 116 16.71 -9.03 10.17
CA GLY A 116 17.60 -9.89 10.96
C GLY A 116 17.12 -11.32 11.24
N ARG A 117 16.10 -11.85 10.53
CA ARG A 117 15.40 -13.12 10.84
C ARG A 117 14.67 -13.13 12.18
N PHE A 118 14.41 -11.95 12.72
CA PHE A 118 13.65 -11.81 13.94
C PHE A 118 12.21 -11.40 13.63
N VAL A 119 11.29 -11.96 14.40
CA VAL A 119 9.89 -11.56 14.41
C VAL A 119 9.62 -10.89 15.74
N GLU A 120 9.13 -9.66 15.70
CA GLU A 120 8.76 -8.92 16.89
C GLU A 120 7.25 -8.81 17.01
N PHE A 121 6.75 -9.18 18.18
CA PHE A 121 5.37 -9.03 18.58
C PHE A 121 5.24 -7.76 19.40
N HIS A 122 4.35 -6.87 18.96
CA HIS A 122 4.05 -5.63 19.65
C HIS A 122 2.61 -5.68 20.16
N SER A 123 2.43 -5.21 21.38
CA SER A 123 1.14 -4.94 21.98
C SER A 123 0.85 -3.44 21.98
N GLN A 124 -0.34 -3.05 22.45
CA GLN A 124 -0.66 -1.64 22.70
C GLN A 124 0.33 -0.96 23.65
N HIS A 125 0.96 -1.70 24.58
CA HIS A 125 1.91 -1.13 25.56
C HIS A 125 3.35 -1.04 25.03
N GLY A 126 3.65 -1.62 23.86
CA GLY A 126 5.00 -1.63 23.29
C GLY A 126 5.44 -3.03 22.86
N HIS A 127 6.76 -3.21 22.78
CA HIS A 127 7.39 -4.48 22.48
C HIS A 127 7.01 -5.55 23.52
N TYR A 128 6.47 -6.67 23.06
CA TYR A 128 6.06 -7.79 23.91
C TYR A 128 7.10 -8.92 23.88
N TYR A 129 7.40 -9.43 22.68
CA TYR A 129 8.25 -10.60 22.53
C TYR A 129 8.96 -10.63 21.18
N LYS A 130 10.14 -11.25 21.15
CA LYS A 130 10.97 -11.39 19.95
C LYS A 130 11.34 -12.85 19.76
N THR A 131 11.00 -13.42 18.60
CA THR A 131 11.39 -14.77 18.20
C THR A 131 12.32 -14.72 17.00
N ARG A 132 13.08 -15.79 16.78
CA ARG A 132 13.96 -15.93 15.63
C ARG A 132 13.46 -17.04 14.72
N ILE A 133 13.45 -16.76 13.41
CA ILE A 133 13.14 -17.75 12.36
C ILE A 133 14.47 -18.38 11.88
N PRO A 134 14.48 -19.67 11.49
CA PRO A 134 15.69 -20.33 11.01
C PRO A 134 16.35 -19.64 9.80
N LYS A 135 15.55 -19.21 8.82
CA LYS A 135 16.00 -18.58 7.55
C LYS A 135 15.46 -17.16 7.40
N PHE A 136 15.97 -16.44 6.40
CA PHE A 136 15.52 -15.09 6.07
C PHE A 136 14.12 -15.14 5.47
N GLY A 137 13.18 -14.44 6.11
CA GLY A 137 11.83 -14.25 5.61
C GLY A 137 11.78 -13.05 4.67
N ARG A 138 11.07 -13.19 3.55
CA ARG A 138 10.75 -12.13 2.60
C ARG A 138 9.34 -11.60 2.83
N ASP A 139 8.41 -12.49 3.17
CA ASP A 139 7.03 -12.13 3.44
C ASP A 139 6.41 -13.08 4.47
N PHE A 140 5.29 -12.68 5.04
CA PHE A 140 4.50 -13.53 5.91
C PHE A 140 3.02 -13.16 5.89
N SER A 141 2.17 -14.13 6.20
CA SER A 141 0.72 -13.94 6.29
C SER A 141 0.12 -14.68 7.49
N TYR A 142 -0.89 -14.08 8.10
CA TYR A 142 -1.57 -14.61 9.27
C TYR A 142 -2.89 -15.31 8.94
N HIS A 143 -2.99 -16.58 9.36
CA HIS A 143 -4.20 -17.39 9.23
C HIS A 143 -5.06 -17.26 10.49
N TYR A 144 -6.14 -16.49 10.39
CA TYR A 144 -7.04 -16.17 11.50
C TYR A 144 -7.72 -17.40 12.15
N PRO A 145 -8.28 -18.37 11.41
CA PRO A 145 -9.02 -19.47 12.04
C PRO A 145 -8.15 -20.42 12.89
N SER A 146 -6.88 -20.61 12.53
CA SER A 146 -5.95 -21.51 13.25
C SER A 146 -4.92 -20.77 14.10
N CYS A 147 -4.95 -19.43 14.08
CA CYS A 147 -3.93 -18.58 14.71
C CYS A 147 -2.49 -18.92 14.30
N ASP A 148 -2.27 -19.24 13.02
CA ASP A 148 -0.97 -19.65 12.47
C ASP A 148 -0.36 -18.51 11.65
N LEU A 149 0.91 -18.18 11.89
CA LEU A 149 1.72 -17.34 11.02
C LEU A 149 2.51 -18.19 10.04
N TYR A 150 2.42 -17.88 8.76
CA TYR A 150 3.17 -18.52 7.68
C TYR A 150 4.28 -17.60 7.22
N PHE A 151 5.53 -18.03 7.33
CA PHE A 151 6.70 -17.29 6.90
C PHE A 151 7.30 -17.90 5.64
N VAL A 152 7.52 -17.02 4.66
CA VAL A 152 8.00 -17.32 3.31
C VAL A 152 9.31 -16.59 3.09
N GLY A 153 10.26 -17.17 2.35
CA GLY A 153 11.57 -16.54 2.19
C GLY A 153 12.59 -17.34 1.38
N ALA A 154 13.86 -17.19 1.73
CA ALA A 154 14.99 -17.79 1.03
C ALA A 154 15.17 -19.30 1.33
N SER A 155 14.06 -20.02 1.45
CA SER A 155 14.02 -21.47 1.67
C SER A 155 12.86 -22.12 0.91
N SER A 156 13.06 -23.40 0.59
CA SER A 156 12.04 -24.33 0.10
C SER A 156 11.01 -24.70 1.18
N GLU A 157 11.29 -24.37 2.45
CA GLU A 157 10.36 -24.59 3.56
C GLU A 157 9.58 -23.32 3.91
N VAL A 158 8.28 -23.48 4.12
CA VAL A 158 7.42 -22.45 4.73
C VAL A 158 7.31 -22.74 6.21
N TYR A 159 7.80 -21.80 7.04
CA TYR A 159 7.79 -21.96 8.49
C TYR A 159 6.44 -21.53 9.06
N ARG A 160 5.90 -22.34 9.95
CA ARG A 160 4.61 -22.09 10.59
C ARG A 160 4.80 -21.84 12.08
N LEU A 161 4.36 -20.71 12.58
CA LEU A 161 4.37 -20.39 14.00
C LEU A 161 2.93 -20.28 14.50
N ASN A 162 2.52 -21.21 15.36
CA ASN A 162 1.19 -21.16 15.97
C ASN A 162 1.22 -20.25 17.20
N LEU A 163 0.37 -19.22 17.20
CA LEU A 163 0.31 -18.23 18.28
C LEU A 163 -0.53 -18.68 19.48
N GLU A 164 -1.41 -19.66 19.30
CA GLU A 164 -2.19 -20.24 20.40
C GLU A 164 -1.32 -21.16 21.28
N GLN A 165 -0.50 -22.00 20.64
CA GLN A 165 0.38 -22.95 21.31
C GLN A 165 1.78 -22.39 21.60
N GLY A 166 2.17 -21.30 20.94
CA GLY A 166 3.48 -20.67 21.11
C GLY A 166 4.65 -21.51 20.60
N ARG A 167 4.44 -22.34 19.57
CA ARG A 167 5.47 -23.22 19.00
C ARG A 167 5.52 -23.19 17.49
N PHE A 168 6.69 -23.48 16.93
CA PHE A 168 6.81 -23.78 15.52
C PHE A 168 6.17 -25.14 15.23
N LEU A 169 5.28 -25.16 14.25
CA LEU A 169 4.74 -26.39 13.67
C LEU A 169 5.70 -26.91 12.60
N ASN A 170 5.44 -28.14 12.13
CA ASN A 170 6.19 -28.70 11.01
C ASN A 170 6.07 -27.79 9.78
N SER A 171 7.20 -27.50 9.15
CA SER A 171 7.27 -26.69 7.94
C SER A 171 6.57 -27.38 6.77
N LEU A 172 5.98 -26.58 5.88
CA LEU A 172 5.48 -27.10 4.59
C LEU A 172 6.67 -27.19 3.64
N GLN A 173 6.84 -28.35 3.02
CA GLN A 173 7.90 -28.61 2.05
C GLN A 173 7.40 -28.25 0.65
N THR A 174 8.07 -27.32 0.00
CA THR A 174 7.71 -26.83 -1.34
C THR A 174 8.72 -27.34 -2.36
N GLU A 175 8.33 -27.44 -3.62
CA GLU A 175 9.27 -27.88 -4.67
C GLU A 175 10.25 -26.78 -5.06
N ALA A 176 9.89 -25.52 -4.84
CA ALA A 176 10.70 -24.37 -5.21
C ALA A 176 11.88 -24.17 -4.26
N SER A 177 12.98 -23.65 -4.80
CA SER A 177 14.18 -23.29 -4.03
C SER A 177 13.93 -22.11 -3.07
N GLU A 178 13.19 -21.11 -3.54
CA GLU A 178 12.93 -19.86 -2.84
C GLU A 178 11.53 -19.33 -3.14
N SER A 179 10.98 -18.64 -2.14
CA SER A 179 9.64 -18.07 -2.19
C SER A 179 9.68 -16.60 -1.80
N ASN A 180 8.91 -15.79 -2.52
CA ASN A 180 9.01 -14.33 -2.45
C ASN A 180 7.85 -13.69 -1.68
N VAL A 181 6.63 -14.12 -1.98
CA VAL A 181 5.39 -13.48 -1.51
C VAL A 181 4.42 -14.53 -1.02
N CYS A 182 3.59 -14.16 -0.05
CA CYS A 182 2.47 -14.98 0.36
C CYS A 182 1.22 -14.15 0.64
N ASP A 183 0.06 -14.77 0.46
CA ASP A 183 -1.22 -14.20 0.87
C ASP A 183 -2.18 -15.32 1.25
N ILE A 184 -3.16 -15.00 2.08
CA ILE A 184 -4.22 -15.93 2.47
C ILE A 184 -5.54 -15.38 1.96
N ASN A 185 -6.33 -16.23 1.31
CA ASN A 185 -7.67 -15.85 0.88
C ASN A 185 -8.56 -15.59 2.11
N PRO A 186 -9.18 -14.40 2.25
CA PRO A 186 -10.00 -14.06 3.41
C PRO A 186 -11.27 -14.92 3.56
N VAL A 187 -11.79 -15.53 2.48
CA VAL A 187 -13.05 -16.30 2.49
C VAL A 187 -12.82 -17.78 2.73
N HIS A 188 -11.96 -18.41 1.93
CA HIS A 188 -11.73 -19.85 1.98
C HIS A 188 -10.49 -20.24 2.79
N PHE A 189 -9.64 -19.26 3.13
CA PHE A 189 -8.40 -19.45 3.86
C PHE A 189 -7.37 -20.34 3.16
N LEU A 190 -7.42 -20.39 1.84
CA LEU A 190 -6.36 -20.98 1.03
C LEU A 190 -5.09 -20.13 1.17
N PHE A 191 -3.98 -20.77 1.50
CA PHE A 191 -2.66 -20.12 1.55
C PHE A 191 -2.04 -20.21 0.17
N ALA A 192 -1.66 -19.09 -0.42
CA ALA A 192 -0.92 -19.07 -1.68
C ALA A 192 0.45 -18.42 -1.50
N MET A 193 1.41 -18.94 -2.24
CA MET A 193 2.79 -18.47 -2.23
C MET A 193 3.28 -18.29 -3.67
N GLY A 194 4.00 -17.20 -3.90
CA GLY A 194 4.73 -16.94 -5.14
C GLY A 194 6.17 -17.40 -5.02
N THR A 195 6.60 -18.23 -5.96
CA THR A 195 7.98 -18.75 -6.01
C THR A 195 8.87 -17.90 -6.92
N ALA A 196 10.19 -18.00 -6.72
CA ALA A 196 11.16 -17.36 -7.61
C ALA A 196 11.15 -17.96 -9.03
N GLU A 197 10.65 -19.19 -9.18
CA GLU A 197 10.58 -19.92 -10.46
C GLU A 197 9.35 -19.54 -11.32
N GLY A 198 8.55 -18.55 -10.89
CA GLY A 198 7.37 -18.11 -11.63
C GLY A 198 6.13 -19.00 -11.46
N LYS A 199 6.12 -19.84 -10.42
CA LYS A 199 4.99 -20.70 -10.05
C LYS A 199 4.30 -20.21 -8.78
N VAL A 200 2.97 -20.22 -8.78
CA VAL A 200 2.17 -20.02 -7.56
C VAL A 200 1.78 -21.38 -7.01
N GLU A 201 2.14 -21.64 -5.76
CA GLU A 201 1.69 -22.82 -5.04
C GLU A 201 0.56 -22.48 -4.07
N CYS A 202 -0.52 -23.23 -4.14
CA CYS A 202 -1.68 -23.08 -3.26
C CYS A 202 -1.75 -24.28 -2.31
N TRP A 203 -1.82 -23.99 -1.02
CA TRP A 203 -1.87 -24.94 0.08
C TRP A 203 -3.13 -24.74 0.89
N ASP A 204 -3.78 -25.84 1.27
CA ASP A 204 -4.90 -25.80 2.21
C ASP A 204 -4.39 -26.10 3.64
N PRO A 205 -4.55 -25.16 4.60
CA PRO A 205 -4.15 -25.35 6.00
C PRO A 205 -4.75 -26.60 6.67
N ARG A 206 -5.93 -27.04 6.22
CA ARG A 206 -6.66 -28.17 6.83
C ARG A 206 -6.07 -29.50 6.43
N THR A 207 -5.84 -29.69 5.13
CA THR A 207 -5.27 -30.93 4.57
C THR A 207 -3.74 -30.97 4.66
N ARG A 208 -3.09 -29.80 4.83
CA ARG A 208 -1.63 -29.63 4.91
C ARG A 208 -0.89 -30.14 3.66
N ASN A 209 -1.62 -30.30 2.57
CA ASN A 209 -1.12 -30.73 1.29
C ASN A 209 -1.24 -29.57 0.30
N ARG A 210 -0.36 -29.58 -0.69
CA ARG A 210 -0.45 -28.68 -1.84
C ARG A 210 -1.69 -29.09 -2.66
N VAL A 211 -2.59 -28.13 -2.87
CA VAL A 211 -3.85 -28.34 -3.60
C VAL A 211 -3.68 -28.04 -5.08
N GLY A 212 -2.92 -26.99 -5.41
CA GLY A 212 -2.76 -26.54 -6.78
C GLY A 212 -1.39 -25.91 -7.00
N LEU A 213 -0.93 -26.04 -8.25
CA LEU A 213 0.25 -25.35 -8.76
C LEU A 213 -0.18 -24.65 -10.04
N LEU A 214 0.07 -23.35 -10.08
CA LEU A 214 -0.20 -22.50 -11.23
C LEU A 214 1.13 -22.03 -11.79
N ASP A 215 1.41 -22.36 -13.05
CA ASP A 215 2.59 -21.88 -13.74
C ASP A 215 2.27 -20.57 -14.47
N CYS A 216 2.78 -19.46 -13.93
CA CYS A 216 2.63 -18.13 -14.51
C CYS A 216 3.80 -17.78 -15.43
N ALA A 217 4.91 -18.53 -15.37
CA ALA A 217 6.05 -18.30 -16.26
C ALA A 217 5.64 -18.61 -17.70
N LEU A 218 4.93 -19.72 -17.93
CA LEU A 218 4.47 -20.10 -19.26
C LEU A 218 3.46 -19.11 -19.86
N SER A 219 2.64 -18.45 -19.02
CA SER A 219 1.69 -17.43 -19.50
C SER A 219 2.38 -16.11 -19.88
N SER A 220 3.57 -15.85 -19.33
CA SER A 220 4.34 -14.62 -19.54
C SER A 220 5.29 -14.63 -20.76
N VAL A 221 5.63 -15.81 -21.28
CA VAL A 221 6.47 -15.96 -22.49
C VAL A 221 5.60 -15.82 -23.75
N THR A 222 5.44 -14.60 -24.25
CA THR A 222 4.99 -14.37 -25.62
C THR A 222 6.18 -14.40 -26.58
N ALA A 223 5.96 -14.73 -27.85
CA ALA A 223 7.02 -14.92 -28.86
C ALA A 223 7.95 -13.70 -29.08
N ASP A 224 7.57 -12.52 -28.57
CA ASP A 224 8.23 -11.24 -28.82
C ASP A 224 9.03 -10.68 -27.62
N THR A 225 9.13 -11.41 -26.50
CA THR A 225 9.88 -10.95 -25.32
C THR A 225 11.25 -11.63 -25.21
N GLU A 226 12.32 -10.84 -25.30
CA GLU A 226 13.69 -11.26 -24.96
C GLU A 226 13.76 -11.46 -23.44
N ILE A 227 13.77 -12.72 -22.99
CA ILE A 227 13.78 -13.05 -21.57
C ILE A 227 15.24 -13.16 -21.11
N GLU A 228 15.72 -12.16 -20.37
CA GLU A 228 17.04 -12.19 -19.70
C GLU A 228 17.08 -13.12 -18.45
N GLY A 229 15.94 -13.69 -18.03
CA GLY A 229 15.85 -14.67 -16.95
C GLY A 229 14.43 -15.13 -16.64
N LEU A 230 14.27 -16.25 -15.92
CA LEU A 230 12.94 -16.76 -15.55
C LEU A 230 12.15 -15.71 -14.75
N PRO A 231 10.90 -15.38 -15.14
CA PRO A 231 10.10 -14.38 -14.46
C PRO A 231 9.69 -14.89 -13.06
N SER A 232 10.11 -14.17 -12.02
CA SER A 232 9.77 -14.48 -10.64
C SER A 232 8.45 -13.82 -10.23
N ILE A 233 7.73 -14.40 -9.28
CA ILE A 233 6.51 -13.77 -8.75
C ILE A 233 6.91 -12.74 -7.68
N SER A 234 6.43 -11.51 -7.87
CA SER A 234 6.76 -10.34 -7.04
C SER A 234 5.57 -9.81 -6.22
N ALA A 235 4.34 -10.15 -6.61
CA ALA A 235 3.13 -9.76 -5.88
C ALA A 235 2.04 -10.84 -6.02
N LEU A 236 1.26 -11.03 -4.97
CA LEU A 236 0.11 -11.94 -4.96
C LEU A 236 -0.99 -11.32 -4.09
N LYS A 237 -2.20 -11.22 -4.62
CA LYS A 237 -3.39 -10.78 -3.86
C LYS A 237 -4.65 -11.49 -4.28
N PHE A 238 -5.48 -11.84 -3.29
CA PHE A 238 -6.82 -12.36 -3.52
C PHE A 238 -7.86 -11.24 -3.63
N ASP A 239 -8.77 -11.39 -4.58
CA ASP A 239 -10.00 -10.59 -4.68
C ASP A 239 -11.22 -11.51 -4.52
N GLY A 240 -11.77 -11.52 -3.30
CA GLY A 240 -12.87 -12.40 -2.94
C GLY A 240 -12.51 -13.89 -2.97
N ALA A 241 -13.49 -14.72 -3.34
CA ALA A 241 -13.40 -16.16 -3.25
C ALA A 241 -12.57 -16.81 -4.37
N LEU A 242 -12.71 -16.34 -5.60
CA LEU A 242 -12.28 -17.07 -6.81
C LEU A 242 -11.18 -16.37 -7.60
N ASN A 243 -11.03 -15.05 -7.44
CA ASN A 243 -10.08 -14.28 -8.23
C ASN A 243 -8.79 -14.07 -7.44
N MET A 244 -7.67 -14.20 -8.14
CA MET A 244 -6.34 -13.92 -7.61
C MET A 244 -5.53 -13.18 -8.67
N ALA A 245 -4.87 -12.11 -8.25
CA ALA A 245 -3.92 -11.37 -9.06
C ALA A 245 -2.49 -11.80 -8.72
N VAL A 246 -1.72 -12.11 -9.75
CA VAL A 246 -0.31 -12.49 -9.64
C VAL A 246 0.52 -11.52 -10.45
N GLY A 247 1.47 -10.84 -9.80
CA GLY A 247 2.43 -9.96 -10.46
C GLY A 247 3.77 -10.66 -10.65
N THR A 248 4.34 -10.59 -11.85
CA THR A 248 5.70 -11.04 -12.14
C THR A 248 6.71 -9.91 -12.05
N SER A 249 7.98 -10.24 -11.90
CA SER A 249 9.10 -9.28 -11.89
C SER A 249 9.26 -8.53 -13.22
N THR A 250 8.71 -9.06 -14.32
CA THR A 250 8.68 -8.41 -15.63
C THR A 250 7.59 -7.33 -15.74
N GLY A 251 6.81 -7.10 -14.68
CA GLY A 251 5.72 -6.12 -14.65
C GLY A 251 4.40 -6.64 -15.25
N GLN A 252 4.33 -7.92 -15.61
CA GLN A 252 3.09 -8.53 -16.07
C GLN A 252 2.20 -8.92 -14.88
N VAL A 253 0.88 -8.80 -15.04
CA VAL A 253 -0.10 -9.11 -14.00
C VAL A 253 -1.12 -10.11 -14.55
N ASP A 254 -1.02 -11.34 -14.10
CA ASP A 254 -1.97 -12.40 -14.47
C ASP A 254 -3.16 -12.39 -13.50
N LEU A 255 -4.38 -12.22 -14.04
CA LEU A 255 -5.61 -12.33 -13.26
C LEU A 255 -6.14 -13.75 -13.45
N THR A 256 -6.05 -14.55 -12.40
CA THR A 256 -6.50 -15.93 -12.44
C THR A 256 -7.82 -16.08 -11.71
N SER A 257 -8.78 -16.71 -12.38
CA SER A 257 -9.97 -17.26 -11.73
C SER A 257 -9.74 -18.75 -11.50
N SER A 258 -10.41 -19.36 -10.52
CA SER A 258 -10.32 -20.78 -10.16
C SER A 258 -10.45 -21.79 -11.32
N THR A 259 -10.86 -21.34 -12.51
CA THR A 259 -11.08 -22.18 -13.69
C THR A 259 -10.40 -21.64 -14.96
N THR A 260 -9.92 -20.39 -15.01
CA THR A 260 -9.36 -19.80 -16.25
C THR A 260 -8.36 -18.66 -15.96
N VAL A 261 -7.23 -18.69 -16.68
CA VAL A 261 -6.17 -17.66 -16.69
C VAL A 261 -6.57 -16.50 -17.61
N LEU A 262 -6.64 -15.27 -17.09
CA LEU A 262 -6.88 -14.04 -17.85
C LEU A 262 -5.65 -13.12 -17.75
N ARG A 263 -4.87 -13.04 -18.84
CA ARG A 263 -3.62 -12.28 -18.94
C ARG A 263 -3.81 -10.76 -18.98
N ARG A 264 -2.93 -9.99 -18.32
CA ARG A 264 -2.57 -8.58 -18.68
C ARG A 264 -1.15 -8.21 -18.27
N SER A 265 -0.64 -7.13 -18.84
CA SER A 265 0.60 -6.48 -18.41
C SER A 265 0.30 -5.08 -17.84
N CYS A 266 0.83 -4.82 -16.65
CA CYS A 266 1.00 -3.56 -15.91
C CYS A 266 -0.18 -2.57 -15.65
N SER A 267 -0.40 -2.39 -14.34
CA SER A 267 -0.80 -1.20 -13.54
C SER A 267 -2.23 -0.60 -13.58
N CYS A 268 -2.80 -0.57 -12.36
CA CYS A 268 -3.94 0.17 -11.79
C CYS A 268 -5.39 -0.02 -12.32
N ASN A 269 -6.20 -0.63 -11.44
CA ASN A 269 -7.68 -0.69 -11.39
C ASN A 269 -8.44 -1.19 -12.62
N SER A 270 -8.28 -2.46 -13.00
CA SER A 270 -9.12 -3.06 -14.03
C SER A 270 -10.42 -3.65 -13.47
N GLN A 271 -11.57 -3.07 -13.83
CA GLN A 271 -12.86 -3.75 -13.74
C GLN A 271 -12.88 -4.99 -14.65
N SER A 272 -13.32 -6.10 -14.08
CA SER A 272 -13.00 -7.50 -14.41
C SER A 272 -13.48 -8.08 -15.74
N LYS A 273 -13.81 -7.28 -16.78
CA LYS A 273 -14.31 -7.83 -18.06
C LYS A 273 -13.81 -7.21 -19.37
N SER A 274 -13.20 -6.02 -19.36
CA SER A 274 -12.65 -5.44 -20.60
C SER A 274 -11.15 -5.26 -20.46
N GLY A 275 -10.37 -5.77 -21.42
CA GLY A 275 -8.90 -5.73 -21.51
C GLY A 275 -8.22 -4.37 -21.32
N LYS A 276 -9.01 -3.30 -21.15
CA LYS A 276 -8.59 -1.92 -21.28
C LYS A 276 -8.01 -1.43 -19.94
N ILE A 277 -6.90 -0.71 -20.04
CA ILE A 277 -6.34 0.05 -18.93
C ILE A 277 -7.39 1.07 -18.52
N PHE A 278 -7.84 1.00 -17.27
CA PHE A 278 -8.83 1.92 -16.74
C PHE A 278 -8.18 3.29 -16.54
N THR A 279 -7.08 3.33 -15.79
CA THR A 279 -6.31 4.54 -15.47
C THR A 279 -4.87 4.21 -15.18
N SER A 280 -3.94 5.13 -15.50
CA SER A 280 -2.59 5.12 -14.96
C SER A 280 -2.40 6.23 -13.92
N MET A 281 -1.60 5.95 -12.90
CA MET A 281 -1.15 6.95 -11.92
C MET A 281 0.36 7.05 -12.00
N GLU A 282 0.86 8.25 -12.26
CA GLU A 282 2.29 8.54 -12.35
C GLU A 282 2.69 9.42 -11.14
N PRO A 283 3.28 8.83 -10.09
CA PRO A 283 3.84 9.59 -8.98
C PRO A 283 5.15 10.28 -9.38
N GLU A 284 5.53 11.36 -8.68
CA GLU A 284 6.83 12.03 -8.89
C GLU A 284 8.02 11.22 -8.35
N HIS A 285 7.76 10.28 -7.44
CA HIS A 285 8.77 9.50 -6.73
C HIS A 285 8.42 8.01 -6.77
N ASP A 286 9.45 7.18 -6.64
CA ASP A 286 9.30 5.72 -6.66
C ASP A 286 8.44 5.23 -5.49
N ILE A 287 7.60 4.23 -5.79
CA ILE A 287 6.65 3.62 -4.86
C ILE A 287 7.19 2.28 -4.37
N ASN A 288 7.23 2.12 -3.05
CA ASN A 288 7.60 0.88 -2.38
C ASN A 288 6.39 -0.02 -2.11
N ASP A 289 5.23 0.58 -1.80
CA ASP A 289 4.02 -0.16 -1.44
C ASP A 289 2.75 0.64 -1.73
N VAL A 290 1.66 -0.07 -1.98
CA VAL A 290 0.34 0.52 -2.23
C VAL A 290 -0.68 -0.16 -1.34
N CYS A 291 -1.48 0.64 -0.63
CA CYS A 291 -2.57 0.17 0.20
C CYS A 291 -3.88 0.85 -0.21
N LEU A 292 -4.88 0.05 -0.58
CA LEU A 292 -6.24 0.51 -0.79
C LEU A 292 -6.97 0.58 0.55
N TYR A 293 -7.70 1.66 0.78
CA TYR A 293 -8.58 1.75 1.92
C TYR A 293 -9.87 0.95 1.64
N PRO A 294 -10.31 0.08 2.57
CA PRO A 294 -11.41 -0.85 2.31
C PRO A 294 -12.71 -0.14 1.92
N ASN A 295 -13.37 -0.65 0.87
CA ASN A 295 -14.64 -0.14 0.34
C ASN A 295 -14.64 1.36 -0.04
N SER A 296 -13.50 1.91 -0.46
CA SER A 296 -13.40 3.32 -0.87
C SER A 296 -12.48 3.50 -2.07
N GLY A 297 -12.60 4.65 -2.76
CA GLY A 297 -11.70 5.07 -3.83
C GLY A 297 -10.37 5.66 -3.35
N MET A 298 -10.06 5.55 -2.04
CA MET A 298 -8.85 6.11 -1.44
C MET A 298 -7.69 5.11 -1.49
N LEU A 299 -6.54 5.60 -1.94
CA LEU A 299 -5.33 4.81 -2.16
C LEU A 299 -4.14 5.53 -1.53
N MET A 300 -3.40 4.82 -0.69
CA MET A 300 -2.22 5.34 0.01
C MET A 300 -0.99 4.66 -0.54
N THR A 301 0.07 5.42 -0.79
CA THR A 301 1.33 4.88 -1.29
C THR A 301 2.49 5.21 -0.37
N ALA A 302 3.30 4.18 -0.13
CA ALA A 302 4.61 4.32 0.48
C ALA A 302 5.59 4.64 -0.63
N ASN A 303 6.36 5.71 -0.47
CA ASN A 303 7.30 6.20 -1.46
C ASN A 303 8.68 6.49 -0.84
N GLU A 304 9.64 6.74 -1.71
CA GLU A 304 11.00 7.19 -1.36
C GLU A 304 11.10 8.68 -0.99
N ALA A 305 9.96 9.32 -0.70
CA ALA A 305 9.92 10.70 -0.27
C ALA A 305 9.56 10.80 1.22
N PRO A 306 9.91 11.92 1.88
CA PRO A 306 9.46 12.16 3.24
C PRO A 306 7.93 12.16 3.34
N LYS A 307 7.24 12.76 2.38
CA LYS A 307 5.77 12.81 2.40
C LYS A 307 5.17 11.62 1.65
N MET A 308 4.33 10.86 2.35
CA MET A 308 3.57 9.76 1.74
C MET A 308 2.42 10.32 0.92
N ASN A 309 2.09 9.66 -0.20
CA ASN A 309 1.06 10.14 -1.10
C ASN A 309 -0.29 9.47 -0.85
N ILE A 310 -1.34 10.28 -0.90
CA ILE A 310 -2.74 9.85 -0.85
C ILE A 310 -3.41 10.28 -2.16
N TYR A 311 -3.97 9.30 -2.85
CA TYR A 311 -4.73 9.45 -4.08
C TYR A 311 -6.20 9.14 -3.82
N TYR A 312 -7.08 9.91 -4.44
CA TYR A 312 -8.52 9.66 -4.43
C TYR A 312 -9.05 9.52 -5.85
N ILE A 313 -9.85 8.49 -6.09
CA ILE A 313 -10.50 8.23 -7.38
C ILE A 313 -12.00 8.00 -7.12
N PRO A 314 -12.87 8.99 -7.39
CA PRO A 314 -14.30 8.89 -7.08
C PRO A 314 -15.03 7.81 -7.88
N VAL A 315 -14.54 7.49 -9.09
CA VAL A 315 -15.16 6.48 -9.96
C VAL A 315 -15.03 5.06 -9.39
N LEU A 316 -14.06 4.80 -8.52
CA LEU A 316 -13.87 3.48 -7.91
C LEU A 316 -14.77 3.24 -6.70
N GLY A 317 -15.14 4.31 -6.00
CA GLY A 317 -15.95 4.23 -4.80
C GLY A 317 -15.94 5.55 -4.04
N PRO A 318 -16.90 5.72 -3.10
CA PRO A 318 -17.05 6.95 -2.33
C PRO A 318 -15.86 7.18 -1.39
N ALA A 319 -15.75 8.40 -0.87
CA ALA A 319 -14.79 8.72 0.17
C ALA A 319 -15.16 7.97 1.47
N PRO A 320 -14.16 7.59 2.30
CA PRO A 320 -14.42 6.94 3.57
C PRO A 320 -15.13 7.89 4.54
N LYS A 321 -15.86 7.33 5.52
CA LYS A 321 -16.73 8.10 6.43
C LYS A 321 -16.04 9.28 7.14
N TRP A 322 -14.75 9.15 7.48
CA TRP A 322 -13.96 10.19 8.13
C TRP A 322 -13.54 11.34 7.18
N CYS A 323 -13.66 11.12 5.87
CA CYS A 323 -13.37 12.08 4.81
C CYS A 323 -14.54 12.33 3.87
N SER A 324 -15.78 12.31 4.36
CA SER A 324 -16.96 12.57 3.52
C SER A 324 -16.96 13.94 2.84
N PHE A 325 -16.24 14.92 3.41
CA PHE A 325 -16.08 16.24 2.80
C PHE A 325 -15.31 16.21 1.47
N LEU A 326 -14.50 15.18 1.22
CA LEU A 326 -13.78 15.05 -0.05
C LEU A 326 -14.73 14.91 -1.23
N ASP A 327 -15.84 14.20 -1.07
CA ASP A 327 -16.83 14.01 -2.14
C ASP A 327 -17.42 15.36 -2.55
N ASN A 328 -17.89 16.15 -1.57
CA ASN A 328 -18.40 17.50 -1.82
C ASN A 328 -17.36 18.40 -2.49
N LEU A 329 -16.09 18.35 -2.03
CA LEU A 329 -15.03 19.17 -2.60
C LEU A 329 -14.67 18.73 -4.02
N THR A 330 -14.72 17.44 -4.31
CA THR A 330 -14.54 16.96 -5.69
C THR A 330 -15.71 17.39 -6.56
N GLU A 331 -16.96 17.27 -6.11
CA GLU A 331 -18.15 17.74 -6.82
C GLU A 331 -18.09 19.24 -7.12
N GLU A 332 -17.72 20.08 -6.14
CA GLU A 332 -17.54 21.53 -6.33
C GLU A 332 -16.46 21.86 -7.38
N LEU A 333 -15.38 21.07 -7.43
CA LEU A 333 -14.33 21.19 -8.44
C LEU A 333 -14.77 20.66 -9.81
N GLU A 334 -15.71 19.73 -9.87
CA GLU A 334 -16.30 19.27 -11.13
C GLU A 334 -17.30 20.29 -11.70
N GLU A 335 -18.06 20.96 -10.83
CA GLU A 335 -19.02 22.01 -11.21
C GLU A 335 -18.32 23.30 -11.64
N ASN A 336 -17.14 23.62 -11.06
CA ASN A 336 -16.32 24.78 -11.41
C ASN A 336 -14.99 24.36 -12.07
N PRO A 337 -15.00 23.87 -13.33
CA PRO A 337 -13.77 23.53 -14.04
C PRO A 337 -12.96 24.77 -14.47
N GLU A 338 -13.50 25.98 -14.27
CA GLU A 338 -12.77 27.22 -14.55
C GLU A 338 -11.71 27.46 -13.47
N SER A 339 -10.55 26.83 -13.62
CA SER A 339 -9.32 27.48 -13.20
C SER A 339 -9.23 28.76 -14.04
N THR A 340 -9.65 29.89 -13.47
CA THR A 340 -9.44 31.20 -14.06
C THR A 340 -7.94 31.33 -14.28
N VAL A 341 -7.51 31.20 -15.55
CA VAL A 341 -6.12 31.33 -16.06
C VAL A 341 -5.44 32.63 -15.58
N TYR A 342 -6.25 33.53 -15.03
CA TYR A 342 -5.91 34.86 -14.59
C TYR A 342 -5.76 35.05 -13.08
N ASP A 343 -5.86 33.99 -12.26
CA ASP A 343 -5.74 34.08 -10.79
C ASP A 343 -4.36 34.62 -10.33
N ASP A 344 -3.30 34.35 -11.09
CA ASP A 344 -1.93 34.82 -10.78
C ASP A 344 -1.60 36.19 -11.38
N TYR A 345 -2.50 36.76 -12.19
CA TYR A 345 -2.29 38.05 -12.81
C TYR A 345 -2.86 39.16 -11.94
N LYS A 346 -1.97 40.00 -11.41
CA LYS A 346 -2.37 41.26 -10.78
C LYS A 346 -2.79 42.25 -11.86
N PHE A 347 -4.08 42.33 -12.15
CA PHE A 347 -4.62 43.36 -13.05
C PHE A 347 -4.54 44.72 -12.37
N VAL A 348 -3.91 45.67 -13.05
CA VAL A 348 -3.85 47.06 -12.60
C VAL A 348 -5.18 47.69 -12.93
N THR A 349 -5.91 48.17 -11.91
CA THR A 349 -7.13 48.94 -12.15
C THR A 349 -6.78 50.37 -12.56
N ARG A 350 -7.69 51.07 -13.27
CA ARG A 350 -7.48 52.48 -13.64
C ARG A 350 -7.14 53.36 -12.43
N LYS A 351 -7.70 53.05 -11.26
CA LYS A 351 -7.43 53.74 -9.99
C LYS A 351 -6.00 53.48 -9.47
N ASP A 352 -5.47 52.28 -9.65
CA ASP A 352 -4.10 51.95 -9.28
C ASP A 352 -3.08 52.64 -10.20
N LEU A 353 -3.44 52.84 -11.47
CA LEU A 353 -2.66 53.57 -12.47
C LEU A 353 -2.63 55.08 -12.19
N GLU A 354 -3.75 55.68 -11.77
CA GLU A 354 -3.84 57.09 -11.36
C GLU A 354 -3.08 57.38 -10.05
N ASN A 355 -2.91 56.38 -9.17
CA ASN A 355 -2.13 56.52 -7.94
C ASN A 355 -0.60 56.40 -8.15
N LEU A 356 -0.15 56.01 -9.34
CA LEU A 356 1.26 55.81 -9.68
C LEU A 356 1.90 57.03 -10.37
N GLY A 357 1.14 58.11 -10.62
CA GLY A 357 1.66 59.36 -11.19
C GLY A 357 0.56 60.30 -11.64
#